data_AF-A0A0G0W9L9-F1
#
_entry.id   AF-A0A0G0W9L9-F1
#
_cell.length_a   1.000
_cell.length_b   1.000
_cell.length_c   1.000
_cell.angle_alpha   90.00
_cell.angle_beta   90.00
_cell.angle_gamma   90.00
#
_symmetry.space_group_name_H-M   'P 1'
#
loop_
_entity.id
_entity.type
_entity.pdbx_description
1 polymer ?
#
loop_
_entity_poly.entity_id
_entity_poly.type
_entity_poly.pdbx_seq_one_letter_code
_entity_poly.pdbx_strand_id
1 'polypeptide(L)'
;MKSIQDILKAFNPVEDKYISRDFQAYGIELAEKLEDWKHRGLYIRLAKKHPRAVLEKAFSFVVDSNAKNKGALFMWRLKELGVFKRSLAKPDLAPREKDQKIKSKVKKKINDK
;
A
#
# COMPACT_ATOMS: atom_id res chain seq x y z
N MET A 1 28.41 15.64 21.97
CA MET A 1 26.98 15.84 21.62
C MET A 1 26.88 17.09 20.77
N LYS A 2 26.08 17.09 19.69
CA LYS A 2 25.90 18.31 18.87
C LYS A 2 25.04 19.32 19.63
N SER A 3 25.34 20.61 19.51
CA SER A 3 24.50 21.65 20.12
C SER A 3 23.21 21.84 19.31
N ILE A 4 22.15 22.34 19.93
CA ILE A 4 20.89 22.68 19.23
C ILE A 4 21.17 23.68 18.10
N GLN A 5 22.08 24.63 18.34
CA GLN A 5 22.48 25.62 17.34
C GLN A 5 23.13 24.99 16.11
N ASP A 6 23.92 23.92 16.27
CA ASP A 6 24.52 23.19 15.15
C ASP A 6 23.49 22.38 14.36
N ILE A 7 22.45 21.87 15.02
CA ILE A 7 21.35 21.15 14.38
C ILE A 7 20.51 22.10 13.52
N LEU A 8 20.19 23.28 14.05
CA LEU A 8 19.38 24.28 13.34
C LEU A 8 20.10 24.85 12.11
N LYS A 9 21.43 24.99 12.16
CA LYS A 9 22.22 25.40 10.97
C LYS A 9 22.13 24.43 9.80
N ALA A 10 21.92 23.14 10.06
CA ALA A 10 21.82 22.10 9.04
C ALA A 10 20.36 21.77 8.66
N PHE A 11 19.38 22.40 9.30
CA PHE A 11 17.97 22.15 9.03
C PHE A 11 17.50 22.99 7.84
N ASN A 12 17.03 22.33 6.79
CA ASN A 12 16.36 22.98 5.67
C ASN A 12 14.83 22.85 5.87
N PRO A 13 14.10 23.94 6.12
CA PRO A 13 12.64 23.89 6.31
C PRO A 13 11.87 23.60 5.02
N VAL A 14 12.51 23.73 3.85
CA VAL A 14 11.86 23.58 2.54
C VAL A 14 11.93 22.13 2.04
N GLU A 15 13.01 21.42 2.37
CA GLU A 15 13.25 20.07 1.87
C GLU A 15 13.15 19.04 2.99
N ASP A 16 12.27 18.06 2.81
CA ASP A 16 12.20 16.90 3.69
C ASP A 16 13.28 15.89 3.28
N LYS A 17 14.07 15.44 4.25
CA LYS A 17 15.13 14.44 4.07
C LYS A 17 14.61 13.11 3.51
N TYR A 18 13.37 12.72 3.83
CA TYR A 18 12.83 11.40 3.49
C TYR A 18 11.74 11.42 2.41
N ILE A 19 11.20 12.61 2.09
CA ILE A 19 10.16 12.81 1.09
C ILE A 19 10.76 13.58 -0.09
N SER A 20 11.31 12.83 -1.05
CA SER A 20 11.93 13.41 -2.25
C SER A 20 11.03 13.35 -3.48
N ARG A 21 9.92 12.60 -3.40
CA ARG A 21 9.00 12.36 -4.53
C ARG A 21 7.54 12.49 -4.12
N ASP A 22 6.71 12.95 -5.03
CA ASP A 22 5.27 13.17 -4.82
C ASP A 22 4.52 11.93 -4.32
N PHE A 23 4.84 10.74 -4.84
CA PHE A 23 4.18 9.51 -4.38
C PHE A 23 4.56 9.13 -2.94
N GLN A 24 5.72 9.58 -2.44
CA GLN A 24 6.11 9.38 -1.04
C GLN A 24 5.28 10.30 -0.15
N ALA A 25 5.17 11.58 -0.52
CA ALA A 25 4.34 12.56 0.18
C ALA A 25 2.89 12.07 0.25
N TYR A 26 2.33 11.65 -0.89
CA TYR A 26 0.96 11.15 -0.95
C TYR A 26 0.76 9.85 -0.16
N GLY A 27 1.74 8.95 -0.15
CA GLY A 27 1.66 7.73 0.65
C GLY A 27 1.68 8.01 2.15
N ILE A 28 2.43 9.03 2.60
CA ILE A 28 2.43 9.50 3.98
C ILE A 28 1.10 10.16 4.33
N GLU A 29 0.60 11.06 3.47
CA GLU A 29 -0.70 11.72 3.64
C GLU A 29 -1.84 10.70 3.79
N LEU A 30 -1.89 9.67 2.93
CA LEU A 30 -2.86 8.58 3.05
C LEU A 30 -2.78 7.86 4.40
N ALA A 31 -1.57 7.58 4.88
CA ALA A 31 -1.38 6.90 6.16
C ALA A 31 -1.88 7.75 7.34
N GLU A 32 -1.68 9.07 7.30
CA GLU A 32 -2.20 10.00 8.31
C GLU A 32 -3.72 10.09 8.26
N LYS A 33 -4.30 10.31 7.08
CA LYS A 33 -5.75 10.46 6.90
C LYS A 33 -6.54 9.19 7.22
N LEU A 34 -5.94 8.02 6.98
CA LEU A 34 -6.52 6.72 7.33
C LEU A 34 -6.21 6.30 8.77
N GLU A 35 -5.50 7.12 9.54
CA GLU A 35 -5.07 6.85 10.92
C GLU A 35 -4.29 5.53 11.04
N ASP A 36 -3.53 5.18 10.00
CA ASP A 36 -2.80 3.91 9.88
C ASP A 36 -1.30 4.13 9.62
N TRP A 37 -0.67 4.89 10.52
CA TRP A 37 0.75 5.24 10.44
C TRP A 37 1.69 4.02 10.47
N LYS A 38 1.26 2.95 11.17
CA LYS A 38 2.00 1.69 11.28
C LYS A 38 2.29 1.08 9.90
N HIS A 39 1.41 1.29 8.93
CA HIS A 39 1.55 0.76 7.58
C HIS A 39 1.91 1.82 6.53
N ARG A 40 2.48 2.98 6.90
CA ARG A 40 2.91 4.04 5.94
C ARG A 40 3.70 3.52 4.72
N GLY A 41 4.59 2.55 4.93
CA GLY A 41 5.39 1.94 3.85
C GLY A 41 4.55 1.17 2.83
N LEU A 42 3.39 0.64 3.23
CA LEU A 42 2.41 0.02 2.33
C LEU A 42 1.77 1.09 1.44
N TYR A 43 1.30 2.19 2.01
CA TYR A 43 0.65 3.27 1.27
C TYR A 43 1.60 3.95 0.27
N ILE A 44 2.85 4.23 0.67
CA ILE A 44 3.89 4.71 -0.26
C ILE A 44 4.10 3.73 -1.41
N ARG A 45 4.11 2.41 -1.12
CA ARG A 45 4.27 1.40 -2.16
C ARG A 45 3.07 1.33 -3.10
N LEU A 46 1.86 1.53 -2.60
CA LEU A 46 0.64 1.60 -3.41
C LEU A 46 0.69 2.83 -4.32
N ALA A 47 1.00 4.00 -3.77
CA ALA A 47 1.17 5.26 -4.52
C ALA A 47 2.24 5.17 -5.60
N LYS A 48 3.33 4.43 -5.35
CA LYS A 48 4.37 4.19 -6.36
C LYS A 48 3.91 3.27 -7.50
N LYS A 49 3.03 2.31 -7.22
CA LYS A 49 2.65 1.23 -8.16
C LYS A 49 1.37 1.49 -8.93
N HIS A 50 0.49 2.31 -8.39
CA HIS A 50 -0.85 2.51 -8.92
C HIS A 50 -1.12 4.00 -9.18
N PRO A 51 -1.90 4.33 -10.22
CA PRO A 51 -2.26 5.72 -10.50
C PRO A 51 -2.99 6.36 -9.34
N ARG A 52 -2.67 7.63 -9.05
CA ARG A 52 -3.28 8.41 -7.96
C ARG A 52 -4.80 8.43 -8.04
N ALA A 53 -5.37 8.58 -9.24
CA ALA A 53 -6.83 8.62 -9.45
C ALA A 53 -7.57 7.41 -8.84
N VAL A 54 -6.96 6.22 -8.87
CA VAL A 54 -7.58 5.00 -8.32
C VAL A 54 -7.51 5.00 -6.79
N LEU A 55 -6.40 5.49 -6.24
CA LEU A 55 -6.21 5.62 -4.79
C LEU A 55 -7.13 6.70 -4.21
N GLU A 56 -7.25 7.85 -4.88
CA GLU A 56 -8.17 8.94 -4.49
C GLU A 56 -9.62 8.48 -4.50
N LYS A 57 -10.03 7.69 -5.50
CA LYS A 57 -11.37 7.14 -5.57
C LYS A 57 -11.68 6.20 -4.39
N ALA A 58 -10.70 5.40 -3.97
CA ALA A 58 -10.84 4.57 -2.78
C ALA A 58 -10.81 5.41 -1.50
N PHE A 59 -9.97 6.43 -1.45
CA PHE A 59 -9.81 7.31 -0.30
C PHE A 59 -11.08 8.13 -0.01
N SER A 60 -11.64 8.80 -1.02
CA SER A 60 -12.89 9.56 -0.90
C SER A 60 -14.02 8.70 -0.31
N PHE A 61 -14.16 7.46 -0.77
CA PHE A 61 -15.15 6.52 -0.22
C PHE A 61 -14.94 6.23 1.28
N VAL A 62 -13.69 6.14 1.72
CA VAL A 62 -13.36 5.81 3.12
C VAL A 62 -13.51 7.02 4.03
N VAL A 63 -13.20 8.22 3.55
CA VAL A 63 -13.34 9.47 4.30
C VAL A 63 -14.80 9.70 4.69
N ASP A 64 -15.74 9.42 3.79
CA ASP A 64 -17.17 9.55 4.05
C ASP A 64 -17.73 8.43 4.95
N SER A 65 -16.92 7.41 5.27
CA SER A 65 -17.35 6.26 6.06
C SER A 65 -17.08 6.44 7.56
N ASN A 66 -17.97 5.93 8.40
CA ASN A 66 -17.79 5.89 9.86
C ASN A 66 -17.11 4.58 10.34
N ALA A 67 -16.21 4.03 9.53
CA ALA A 67 -15.58 2.75 9.83
C ALA A 67 -14.56 2.87 10.97
N LYS A 68 -14.58 1.91 11.90
CA LYS A 68 -13.60 1.82 12.99
C LYS A 68 -12.16 1.59 12.49
N ASN A 69 -11.99 0.94 11.34
CA ASN A 69 -10.69 0.70 10.73
C ASN A 69 -10.70 1.15 9.27
N LYS A 70 -10.34 2.42 9.07
CA LYS A 70 -10.30 3.07 7.75
C LYS A 70 -9.24 2.43 6.82
N GLY A 71 -8.08 2.06 7.35
CA GLY A 71 -7.02 1.38 6.57
C GLY A 71 -7.48 0.05 5.97
N ALA A 72 -8.18 -0.78 6.76
CA ALA A 72 -8.74 -2.04 6.27
C ALA A 72 -9.83 -1.82 5.21
N LEU A 73 -10.72 -0.84 5.43
CA LEU A 73 -11.77 -0.49 4.46
C LEU A 73 -11.17 0.03 3.15
N PHE A 74 -10.12 0.85 3.22
CA PHE A 74 -9.38 1.33 2.05
C PHE A 74 -8.81 0.16 1.23
N MET A 75 -8.14 -0.78 1.90
CA MET A 75 -7.60 -1.97 1.24
C MET A 75 -8.69 -2.84 0.61
N TRP A 76 -9.83 -2.99 1.27
CA TRP A 76 -11.00 -3.66 0.72
C TRP A 76 -11.53 -2.94 -0.52
N ARG A 77 -11.67 -1.61 -0.47
CA ARG A 77 -12.17 -0.82 -1.60
C ARG A 77 -11.24 -0.90 -2.80
N LEU A 78 -9.92 -0.87 -2.60
CA LEU A 78 -8.94 -1.10 -3.67
C LEU A 78 -9.09 -2.47 -4.32
N LYS A 79 -9.43 -3.50 -3.53
CA LYS A 79 -9.71 -4.84 -4.05
C LYS A 79 -10.97 -4.84 -4.92
N GLU A 80 -12.03 -4.14 -4.52
CA GLU A 80 -13.24 -3.99 -5.34
C GLU A 80 -12.99 -3.28 -6.66
N LEU A 81 -12.15 -2.23 -6.64
CA LEU A 81 -11.72 -1.51 -7.85
C LEU A 81 -10.79 -2.34 -8.75
N GLY A 82 -10.46 -3.57 -8.36
CA GLY A 82 -9.66 -4.48 -9.19
C GLY A 82 -8.17 -4.17 -9.21
N VAL A 83 -7.67 -3.32 -8.30
CA VAL A 83 -6.25 -2.90 -8.24
C VAL A 83 -5.30 -4.09 -8.10
N PHE A 84 -5.76 -5.14 -7.41
CA PHE A 84 -4.98 -6.36 -7.17
C PHE A 84 -5.32 -7.50 -8.13
N LYS A 85 -6.20 -7.30 -9.12
CA LYS A 85 -6.43 -8.31 -10.15
C LYS A 85 -5.13 -8.45 -10.93
N ARG A 86 -4.33 -9.48 -10.58
CA ARG A 86 -3.34 -10.03 -11.51
C ARG A 86 -4.12 -10.28 -12.79
N SER A 87 -3.67 -9.67 -13.87
CA SER A 87 -4.09 -9.99 -15.22
C SER A 87 -4.38 -11.49 -15.29
N LEU A 88 -5.66 -11.85 -15.44
CA LEU A 88 -6.06 -13.22 -15.74
C LEU A 88 -5.55 -13.66 -17.12
N ALA A 89 -4.82 -12.80 -17.83
CA ALA A 89 -4.10 -13.07 -19.05
C ALA A 89 -2.67 -12.51 -18.98
N LYS A 90 -1.73 -13.33 -18.49
CA LYS A 90 -0.33 -13.29 -18.94
C LYS A 90 0.09 -14.74 -19.19
N PRO A 91 0.10 -15.22 -20.45
CA PRO A 91 0.44 -16.61 -20.76
C PRO A 91 1.91 -16.97 -20.50
N ASP A 92 2.75 -15.99 -20.15
CA ASP A 92 4.22 -16.08 -20.16
C ASP A 92 4.89 -16.04 -18.78
N LEU A 93 4.14 -15.88 -17.68
CA LEU A 93 4.71 -15.97 -16.33
C LEU A 93 4.38 -17.34 -15.74
N ALA A 94 5.33 -18.28 -15.89
CA ALA A 94 5.30 -19.59 -15.24
C ALA A 94 4.87 -19.44 -13.76
N PRO A 95 3.94 -20.28 -13.26
CA PRO A 95 3.44 -20.15 -11.89
C PRO A 95 4.61 -20.25 -10.91
N ARG A 96 4.71 -19.26 -10.01
CA ARG A 96 5.69 -19.30 -8.91
C ARG A 96 5.55 -20.64 -8.20
N GLU A 97 6.65 -21.37 -8.04
CA GLU A 97 6.71 -22.76 -7.55
C GLU A 97 5.88 -23.00 -6.27
N LYS A 98 5.77 -21.97 -5.42
CA LYS A 98 4.97 -21.97 -4.19
C LYS A 98 3.46 -22.13 -4.45
N ASP A 99 2.94 -21.54 -5.51
CA ASP A 99 1.53 -21.63 -5.91
C ASP A 99 1.19 -23.03 -6.45
N GLN A 100 2.15 -23.71 -7.08
CA GLN A 100 2.00 -25.10 -7.54
C GLN A 100 1.96 -26.08 -6.36
N LYS A 101 2.83 -25.87 -5.35
CA LYS A 101 2.90 -26.72 -4.15
C LYS A 101 1.65 -26.60 -3.27
N ILE A 102 1.03 -25.42 -3.22
CA ILE A 102 -0.25 -25.22 -2.52
C ILE A 102 -1.38 -25.94 -3.27
N LYS A 103 -1.46 -25.80 -4.60
CA LYS A 103 -2.47 -26.48 -5.43
C LYS A 103 -2.37 -28.01 -5.37
N SER A 104 -1.16 -28.57 -5.39
CA SER A 104 -0.96 -30.03 -5.29
C SER A 104 -1.34 -30.55 -3.90
N LYS A 105 -1.03 -29.81 -2.83
CA LYS A 105 -1.39 -30.17 -1.46
C LYS A 105 -2.90 -30.12 -1.22
N VAL A 106 -3.59 -29.12 -1.78
CA VAL A 106 -5.06 -29.02 -1.71
C VAL A 106 -5.73 -30.14 -2.49
N LYS A 107 -5.26 -30.47 -3.71
CA LYS A 107 -5.79 -31.60 -4.50
C LYS A 107 -5.62 -32.94 -3.79
N LYS A 108 -4.46 -33.20 -3.18
CA LYS A 108 -4.24 -34.43 -2.40
C LYS A 108 -5.23 -34.56 -1.24
N LYS A 109 -5.44 -33.47 -0.49
CA LYS A 109 -6.33 -33.44 0.67
C LYS A 109 -7.82 -33.65 0.36
N ILE A 110 -8.23 -33.45 -0.90
CA ILE A 110 -9.62 -33.65 -1.35
C ILE A 110 -9.84 -35.09 -1.83
N ASN A 111 -8.81 -35.74 -2.39
CA ASN A 111 -8.89 -37.15 -2.81
C ASN A 111 -8.66 -38.15 -1.67
N ASP A 112 -8.20 -37.70 -0.51
CA ASP A 112 -8.00 -38.52 0.70
C ASP A 112 -9.21 -38.45 1.67
N LYS A 113 -10.39 -38.02 1.19
CA LYS A 113 -11.67 -37.98 1.92
C LYS A 113 -12.77 -38.62 1.08
#